data_AF-A0AAJ6V696-F1
#
_entry.id   AF-A0AAJ6V696-F1
#
_cell.length_a   1.000
_cell.length_b   1.000
_cell.length_c   1.000
_cell.angle_alpha   90.00
_cell.angle_beta   90.00
_cell.angle_gamma   90.00
#
_symmetry.space_group_name_H-M   'P 1'
#
loop_
_entity.id
_entity.type
_entity.pdbx_description
1 polymer ?
#
loop_
_entity_poly.entity_id
_entity_poly.type
_entity_poly.pdbx_seq_one_letter_code
_entity_poly.pdbx_strand_id
1 'polypeptide(L)'
;MTHKFDRTSCTCPKASVSDYAMTGNDVGTGSLLAALADAGFLIGLKRNRWQAVHRFFVNCNNRRWNPDAIVFNSSNHYGTPSYWVQKFFRESSGATLPDAKLQTNSSTLVASAINWQNSNLPEK
;
A
#
# COMPACT_ATOMS: atom_id res chain seq x y z
N MET A 1 4.95 4.82 -10.75
CA MET A 1 5.34 5.58 -9.54
C MET A 1 6.40 4.89 -8.68
N THR A 2 6.71 3.61 -8.90
CA THR A 2 7.60 2.79 -8.07
C THR A 2 9.00 3.38 -7.83
N HIS A 3 9.63 3.95 -8.86
CA HIS A 3 10.99 4.50 -8.78
C HIS A 3 11.06 5.98 -8.39
N LYS A 4 9.92 6.59 -8.00
CA LYS A 4 9.84 8.05 -7.76
C LYS A 4 10.74 8.50 -6.62
N PHE A 5 11.03 7.62 -5.67
CA PHE A 5 11.83 7.93 -4.48
C PHE A 5 13.24 7.35 -4.50
N ASP A 6 13.63 6.60 -5.55
CA ASP A 6 14.93 5.90 -5.61
C ASP A 6 16.14 6.83 -5.57
N ARG A 7 15.96 8.11 -5.92
CA ARG A 7 17.02 9.14 -5.89
C ARG A 7 17.00 10.01 -4.64
N THR A 8 16.10 9.76 -3.70
CA THR A 8 16.01 10.55 -2.45
C THR A 8 17.04 10.06 -1.43
N SER A 9 17.80 10.98 -0.83
CA SER A 9 18.83 10.61 0.15
C SER A 9 18.18 10.09 1.44
N CYS A 10 18.62 8.92 1.89
CA CYS A 10 18.13 8.28 3.14
C CYS A 10 18.77 8.88 4.41
N THR A 11 19.49 10.00 4.29
CA THR A 11 20.27 10.65 5.37
C THR A 11 19.55 11.81 6.05
N CYS A 12 18.39 12.23 5.53
CA CYS A 12 17.53 13.28 6.11
C CYS A 12 16.33 12.66 6.85
N PRO A 13 15.52 13.44 7.60
CA PRO A 13 14.45 12.90 8.45
C PRO A 13 13.52 11.96 7.67
N LYS A 14 13.09 10.87 8.32
CA LYS A 14 12.16 9.88 7.73
C LYS A 14 10.96 10.61 7.15
N ALA A 15 10.88 10.66 5.83
CA ALA A 15 9.79 11.32 5.15
C ALA A 15 8.59 10.37 5.05
N SER A 16 7.40 10.97 5.17
CA SER A 16 6.13 10.26 5.17
C SER A 16 5.25 10.80 4.04
N VAL A 17 4.52 9.90 3.39
CA VAL A 17 3.47 10.26 2.46
C VAL A 17 2.16 10.24 3.24
N SER A 18 1.57 11.42 3.41
CA SER A 18 0.35 11.58 4.21
C SER A 18 -0.87 10.99 3.50
N ASP A 19 -0.95 11.13 2.17
CA ASP A 19 -2.01 10.57 1.34
C ASP A 19 -1.51 10.23 -0.07
N TYR A 20 -2.06 9.16 -0.62
CA TYR A 20 -1.96 8.83 -2.04
C TYR A 20 -3.26 8.16 -2.45
N ALA A 21 -3.72 8.40 -3.68
CA ALA A 21 -4.95 7.80 -4.19
C ALA A 21 -4.77 7.55 -5.69
N MET A 22 -5.12 6.34 -6.14
CA MET A 22 -5.24 6.06 -7.55
C MET A 22 -6.56 6.66 -8.04
N THR A 23 -6.54 7.66 -8.91
CA THR A 23 -7.77 8.25 -9.48
C THR A 23 -7.92 7.82 -10.95
N GLY A 24 -9.13 7.48 -11.38
CA GLY A 24 -9.40 7.03 -12.75
C GLY A 24 -10.77 6.36 -12.90
N ASN A 25 -11.16 6.09 -14.15
CA ASN A 25 -12.50 5.61 -14.48
C ASN A 25 -12.86 4.26 -13.83
N ASP A 26 -11.88 3.36 -13.65
CA ASP A 26 -12.11 2.02 -13.11
C ASP A 26 -11.96 1.91 -11.59
N VAL A 27 -11.68 3.02 -10.91
CA VAL A 27 -11.36 2.99 -9.47
C VAL A 27 -12.62 3.05 -8.59
N GLY A 28 -13.77 3.28 -9.23
CA GLY A 28 -15.06 3.55 -8.60
C GLY A 28 -15.40 2.65 -7.41
N THR A 29 -15.35 1.33 -7.57
CA THR A 29 -15.75 0.38 -6.51
C THR A 29 -14.57 -0.30 -5.81
N GLY A 30 -13.35 0.16 -6.10
CA GLY A 30 -12.12 -0.54 -5.74
C GLY A 30 -11.79 -1.64 -6.75
N SER A 31 -11.02 -1.29 -7.77
CA SER A 31 -10.52 -2.25 -8.77
C SER A 31 -9.26 -2.95 -8.28
N LEU A 32 -9.10 -4.22 -8.68
CA LEU A 32 -7.85 -4.96 -8.47
C LEU A 32 -6.66 -4.26 -9.12
N LEU A 33 -6.88 -3.58 -10.25
CA LEU A 33 -5.83 -2.82 -10.94
C LEU A 33 -5.34 -1.64 -10.10
N ALA A 34 -6.24 -0.95 -9.40
CA ALA A 34 -5.88 0.12 -8.48
C ALA A 34 -5.07 -0.42 -7.30
N ALA A 35 -5.48 -1.56 -6.75
CA ALA A 35 -4.74 -2.21 -5.67
C ALA A 35 -3.35 -2.69 -6.09
N LEU A 36 -3.18 -3.15 -7.35
CA LEU A 36 -1.88 -3.54 -7.88
C LEU A 36 -0.95 -2.31 -8.04
N ALA A 37 -1.51 -1.18 -8.48
CA ALA A 37 -0.77 0.07 -8.55
C ALA A 37 -0.36 0.58 -7.15
N ASP A 38 -1.27 0.49 -6.17
CA ASP A 38 -1.00 0.81 -4.77
C ASP A 38 0.12 -0.09 -4.21
N ALA A 39 0.08 -1.39 -4.48
CA ALA A 39 1.11 -2.34 -4.07
C ALA A 39 2.48 -1.97 -4.66
N GLY A 40 2.55 -1.66 -5.96
CA GLY A 40 3.79 -1.19 -6.60
C GLY A 40 4.33 0.09 -5.97
N PHE A 41 3.45 1.04 -5.65
CA PHE A 41 3.84 2.28 -4.96
C PHE A 41 4.39 2.02 -3.56
N LEU A 42 3.72 1.18 -2.76
CA LEU A 42 4.14 0.80 -1.41
C LEU A 42 5.46 0.03 -1.41
N ILE A 43 5.73 -0.81 -2.42
CA ILE A 43 7.04 -1.46 -2.58
C ILE A 43 8.16 -0.42 -2.75
N GLY A 44 7.94 0.59 -3.59
CA GLY A 44 8.90 1.68 -3.80
C GLY A 44 9.17 2.48 -2.52
N LEU A 45 8.12 2.78 -1.75
CA LEU A 45 8.26 3.46 -0.45
C LEU A 45 9.02 2.61 0.57
N LYS A 46 8.72 1.31 0.65
CA LYS A 46 9.37 0.39 1.61
C LYS A 46 10.86 0.26 1.32
N ARG A 47 11.26 0.24 0.04
CA ARG A 47 12.66 0.23 -0.37
C ARG A 47 13.45 1.44 0.14
N ASN A 48 12.81 2.60 0.16
CA ASN A 48 13.42 3.84 0.62
C ASN A 48 13.29 4.04 2.15
N ARG A 49 12.63 3.12 2.89
CA ARG A 49 12.26 3.24 4.32
C ARG A 49 11.24 4.35 4.63
N TRP A 50 10.40 4.70 3.67
CA TRP A 50 9.34 5.69 3.81
C TRP A 50 8.04 5.01 4.23
N GLN A 51 7.19 5.74 4.94
CA GLN A 51 5.89 5.24 5.38
C GLN A 51 4.79 6.00 4.65
N ALA A 52 3.79 5.28 4.16
CA ALA A 52 2.54 5.87 3.71
C ALA A 52 1.41 5.41 4.62
N VAL A 53 0.58 6.37 5.01
CA VAL A 53 -0.69 6.10 5.67
C VAL A 53 -1.78 6.33 4.64
N HIS A 54 -2.77 5.45 4.62
CA HIS A 54 -3.91 5.57 3.73
C HIS A 54 -5.16 5.16 4.50
N ARG A 55 -6.15 6.05 4.60
CA ARG A 55 -7.40 5.80 5.32
C ARG A 55 -8.56 6.53 4.65
N PHE A 56 -9.33 5.81 3.84
CA PHE A 56 -10.59 6.30 3.28
C PHE A 56 -11.72 5.33 3.63
N PHE A 57 -12.74 5.87 4.31
CA PHE A 57 -14.01 5.21 4.57
C PHE A 57 -15.07 5.88 3.73
N VAL A 58 -15.92 5.10 3.05
CA VAL A 58 -17.02 5.63 2.26
C VAL A 58 -18.33 4.94 2.57
N ASN A 59 -19.37 5.76 2.72
CA ASN A 59 -20.72 5.25 2.78
C ASN A 59 -21.21 4.95 1.35
N CYS A 60 -21.64 3.72 1.07
CA CYS A 60 -22.12 3.35 -0.26
C CYS A 60 -23.34 4.16 -0.71
N ASN A 61 -24.13 4.68 0.23
CA ASN A 61 -25.33 5.47 -0.04
C ASN A 61 -25.04 6.95 -0.30
N ASN A 62 -23.81 7.43 -0.05
CA ASN A 62 -23.43 8.83 -0.30
C ASN A 62 -21.96 8.91 -0.72
N ARG A 63 -21.69 8.37 -1.90
CA ARG A 63 -20.35 8.28 -2.47
C ARG A 63 -20.01 9.56 -3.23
N ARG A 64 -19.16 10.39 -2.64
CA ARG A 64 -18.73 11.69 -3.21
C ARG A 64 -17.27 11.71 -3.69
N TRP A 65 -16.45 10.79 -3.21
CA TRP A 65 -15.03 10.66 -3.54
C TRP A 65 -14.66 9.18 -3.60
N ASN A 66 -13.85 8.79 -4.60
CA ASN A 66 -13.31 7.44 -4.79
C ASN A 66 -11.84 7.64 -5.21
N PRO A 67 -10.87 6.79 -4.81
CA PRO A 67 -10.92 5.47 -4.18
C PRO A 67 -11.12 5.46 -2.67
N ASP A 68 -11.74 4.39 -2.16
CA ASP A 68 -11.90 4.15 -0.73
C ASP A 68 -11.46 2.75 -0.33
N ALA A 69 -10.83 2.62 0.83
CA ALA A 69 -10.35 1.35 1.35
C ALA A 69 -11.50 0.52 1.96
N ILE A 70 -12.39 1.16 2.71
CA ILE A 70 -13.52 0.49 3.38
C ILE A 70 -14.82 1.12 2.92
N VAL A 71 -15.71 0.29 2.38
CA VAL A 71 -17.06 0.68 1.98
C VAL A 71 -18.03 0.15 3.01
N PHE A 72 -18.92 1.01 3.51
CA PHE A 72 -19.90 0.64 4.53
C PHE A 72 -21.29 1.19 4.22
N ASN A 73 -22.31 0.60 4.85
CA ASN A 73 -23.67 1.11 4.90
C ASN A 73 -24.22 0.97 6.34
N SER A 74 -25.53 1.13 6.52
CA SER A 74 -26.15 1.08 7.85
C SER A 74 -25.99 -0.25 8.59
N SER A 75 -25.69 -1.34 7.89
CA SER A 75 -25.72 -2.70 8.47
C SER A 75 -24.54 -3.58 8.05
N ASN A 76 -23.83 -3.22 6.98
CA ASN A 76 -22.78 -4.03 6.37
C ASN A 76 -21.55 -3.18 6.02
N HIS A 77 -20.38 -3.80 5.98
CA HIS A 77 -19.15 -3.18 5.50
C HIS A 77 -18.28 -4.22 4.80
N TYR A 78 -17.46 -3.76 3.85
CA TYR A 78 -16.47 -4.60 3.17
C TYR A 78 -15.20 -3.80 2.86
N GLY A 79 -14.06 -4.50 2.81
CA GLY A 79 -12.79 -3.93 2.39
C GLY A 79 -12.58 -4.10 0.88
N THR A 80 -12.13 -3.05 0.20
CA THR A 80 -11.74 -3.13 -1.21
C THR A 80 -10.39 -3.85 -1.36
N PRO A 81 -9.98 -4.26 -2.58
CA PRO A 81 -8.66 -4.83 -2.80
C PRO A 81 -7.50 -3.97 -2.25
N SER A 82 -7.60 -2.64 -2.33
CA SER A 82 -6.60 -1.71 -1.76
C SER A 82 -6.51 -1.80 -0.24
N TYR A 83 -7.62 -2.07 0.47
CA TYR A 83 -7.59 -2.32 1.92
C TYR A 83 -6.77 -3.56 2.27
N TRP A 84 -6.91 -4.63 1.51
CA TRP A 84 -6.16 -5.87 1.75
C TRP A 84 -4.66 -5.69 1.50
N VAL A 85 -4.29 -4.93 0.47
CA VAL A 85 -2.89 -4.53 0.24
C VAL A 85 -2.37 -3.72 1.44
N GLN A 86 -3.11 -2.72 1.92
CA GLN A 86 -2.69 -1.94 3.08
C GLN A 86 -2.57 -2.78 4.34
N LYS A 87 -3.49 -3.71 4.58
CA LYS A 87 -3.42 -4.68 5.69
C LYS A 87 -2.16 -5.52 5.60
N PHE A 88 -1.85 -6.07 4.43
CA PHE A 88 -0.63 -6.85 4.20
C PHE A 88 0.64 -6.02 4.49
N PHE A 89 0.72 -4.78 3.99
CA PHE A 89 1.87 -3.91 4.25
C PHE A 89 1.99 -3.50 5.72
N ARG A 90 0.86 -3.29 6.41
CA ARG A 90 0.82 -2.99 7.85
C ARG A 90 1.32 -4.18 8.68
N GLU A 91 0.87 -5.39 8.40
CA GLU A 91 1.30 -6.60 9.11
C GLU A 91 2.78 -6.91 8.85
N SER A 92 3.28 -6.54 7.68
CA SER A 92 4.69 -6.61 7.33
C SER A 92 5.55 -5.47 7.91
N SER A 93 4.98 -4.58 8.71
CA SER A 93 5.70 -3.48 9.36
C SER A 93 6.63 -4.03 10.45
N GLY A 94 7.88 -3.58 10.45
CA GLY A 94 8.93 -4.13 11.33
C GLY A 94 9.71 -5.30 10.72
N ALA A 95 9.28 -5.85 9.58
CA ALA A 95 10.09 -6.83 8.83
C ALA A 95 11.38 -6.19 8.29
N THR A 96 12.47 -6.96 8.29
CA THR A 96 13.76 -6.51 7.74
C THR A 96 13.73 -6.61 6.22
N LEU A 97 14.21 -5.58 5.53
CA LEU A 97 14.28 -5.54 4.08
C LEU A 97 15.68 -5.97 3.61
N PRO A 98 15.89 -7.19 3.10
CA PRO A 98 17.12 -7.58 2.42
C PRO A 98 17.29 -6.83 1.10
N ASP A 99 18.54 -6.65 0.66
CA ASP A 99 18.84 -6.13 -0.67
C ASP A 99 18.60 -7.21 -1.73
N ALA A 100 17.35 -7.32 -2.18
CA ALA A 100 16.90 -8.26 -3.19
C ALA A 100 16.61 -7.52 -4.51
N LYS A 101 17.25 -7.95 -5.60
CA LYS A 101 17.04 -7.39 -6.94
C LYS A 101 16.45 -8.45 -7.85
N LEU A 102 15.24 -8.19 -8.35
CA LEU A 102 14.62 -9.01 -9.39
C LEU A 102 15.39 -8.84 -10.70
N GLN A 103 15.92 -9.92 -11.26
CA GLN A 103 16.52 -9.92 -12.58
C GLN A 103 15.43 -10.23 -13.62
N THR A 104 15.00 -9.22 -14.36
CA THR A 104 14.01 -9.37 -15.42
C THR A 104 14.20 -8.31 -16.49
N ASN A 105 13.81 -8.63 -17.72
CA ASN A 105 13.80 -7.71 -18.85
C ASN A 105 12.48 -6.93 -18.97
N SER A 106 11.49 -7.23 -18.12
CA SER A 106 10.19 -6.55 -18.12
C SER A 106 10.19 -5.32 -17.23
N SER A 107 9.69 -4.20 -17.77
CA SER A 107 9.49 -2.95 -17.02
C SER A 107 8.20 -2.93 -16.18
N THR A 108 7.33 -3.94 -16.31
CA THR A 108 6.03 -4.00 -15.62
C THR A 108 6.09 -4.77 -14.30
N LEU A 109 7.17 -5.51 -14.05
CA LEU A 109 7.31 -6.34 -12.86
C LEU A 109 8.03 -5.58 -11.76
N VAL A 110 7.45 -5.62 -10.57
CA VAL A 110 8.02 -5.07 -9.34
C VAL A 110 7.97 -6.15 -8.28
N ALA A 111 9.09 -6.38 -7.60
CA ALA A 111 9.17 -7.32 -6.49
C ALA A 111 10.00 -6.75 -5.35
N SER A 112 9.68 -7.19 -4.15
CA SER A 112 10.43 -6.91 -2.93
C SER A 112 10.33 -8.13 -2.03
N ALA A 113 11.43 -8.46 -1.35
CA ALA A 113 11.49 -9.54 -0.38
C ALA A 113 11.62 -8.94 1.02
N ILE A 114 10.96 -9.55 2.00
CA ILE A 114 11.09 -9.16 3.40
C ILE A 114 11.44 -10.40 4.23
N ASN A 115 12.27 -10.21 5.24
CA ASN A 115 12.46 -11.20 6.28
C ASN A 115 11.58 -10.82 7.47
N TRP A 116 10.54 -11.61 7.72
CA TRP A 116 9.60 -11.38 8.80
C TRP A 116 9.88 -12.40 9.92
N GLN A 117 10.29 -11.89 11.08
CA GLN A 117 10.42 -12.69 12.29
C GLN A 117 9.14 -12.51 13.10
N ASN A 118 8.39 -13.58 13.31
CA ASN A 118 7.22 -13.53 14.17
C ASN A 118 7.71 -13.41 15.61
N SER A 119 7.67 -12.21 16.17
CA SER A 119 7.87 -12.06 17.62
C SER A 119 6.69 -12.74 18.28
N ASN A 120 6.91 -13.86 18.95
CA ASN A 120 5.92 -14.53 19.79
C ASN A 120 5.39 -13.55 20.85
N LEU A 121 4.40 -12.75 20.50
CA LEU A 121 3.61 -11.96 21.43
C LEU A 121 2.40 -12.82 21.79
N PRO A 122 2.21 -13.19 23.06
CA PRO A 122 1.03 -13.95 23.46
C PRO A 122 -0.23 -13.15 23.09
N GLU A 123 -1.19 -13.83 22.46
CA GLU A 123 -2.52 -13.29 22.20
C GLU A 123 -3.09 -12.70 23.50
N LYS A 124 -3.62 -11.48 23.42
CA LYS A 124 -4.24 -10.78 24.54
C LYS A 124 -5.75 -10.73 24.35
#